data_AF-A0A2R6NLC8-F1
#
_entry.id   AF-A0A2R6NLC8-F1
#
_cell.length_a   1.000
_cell.length_b   1.000
_cell.length_c   1.000
_cell.angle_alpha   90.00
_cell.angle_beta   90.00
_cell.angle_gamma   90.00
#
_symmetry.space_group_name_H-M   'P 1'
#
loop_
_entity.id
_entity.type
_entity.pdbx_description
1 polymer ?
#
loop_
_entity_poly.entity_id
_entity_poly.type
_entity_poly.pdbx_seq_one_letter_code
_entity_poly.pdbx_strand_id
1 'polypeptide(L)'
;MASDPRRIEEIPDDERSEDEGRPRWSKEDLESKWRWPGLYKDVGIFTDREWSLIMCKCLASMEIPLADSGSLTTGPSADNQAGFELNRLPKATWRIPSLARIIVYSMSPDGIPTPASTAPTPFFTPTASGASTPLPHPHSNAGLAGALADYLSAPLGKASHLKSKTYLGGSKALDSLSKFIASTEGFFHPTNSGNWTNDLSAFVKYVVFDFNKRWHDEQQPDCKTPTHRRLTRTMKRELVNSLRTVCFLAMFSQDNTTVSNIQGALKSMCILEPDLILPSILERAGPALEALVETQRTIAVIKALGAVAPAMVCRHIYYPGAKHLLPIMELLLPGIDLFCTTAFIVEVSQYVKFGELTNPEDSTNVDIDTGLTGPPLPTVEFRLPSKMSFGDDADYSKDEQDTLLITMSEQIADWVAAFLRRVILLFENLPEEGANGAAGGQTEGI
;
A
#
# COMPACT_ATOMS: atom_id res chain seq x y z
N MET A 1 25.87 -10.33 -18.75
CA MET A 1 26.88 -11.31 -19.24
C MET A 1 27.91 -11.73 -18.18
N ALA A 2 27.73 -11.36 -16.90
CA ALA A 2 28.61 -11.76 -15.78
C ALA A 2 28.21 -13.10 -15.12
N SER A 3 27.21 -13.79 -15.67
CA SER A 3 26.61 -15.00 -15.09
C SER A 3 26.93 -16.26 -15.89
N ASP A 4 27.82 -16.20 -16.87
CA ASP A 4 28.34 -17.39 -17.54
C ASP A 4 29.46 -17.99 -16.67
N PRO A 5 29.31 -19.22 -16.15
CA PRO A 5 30.33 -19.87 -15.32
C PRO A 5 31.70 -19.95 -15.99
N ARG A 6 31.74 -19.93 -17.33
CA ARG A 6 33.00 -19.97 -18.11
C ARG A 6 33.81 -18.69 -17.99
N ARG A 7 33.18 -17.58 -17.62
CA ARG A 7 33.81 -16.27 -17.48
C ARG A 7 34.31 -15.99 -16.07
N ILE A 8 34.19 -16.95 -15.14
CA ILE A 8 34.62 -16.78 -13.75
C ILE A 8 36.12 -16.43 -13.63
N GLU A 9 36.94 -16.87 -14.59
CA GLU A 9 38.37 -16.56 -14.65
C GLU A 9 38.67 -15.15 -15.17
N GLU A 10 37.70 -14.50 -15.83
CA GLU A 10 37.81 -13.12 -16.33
C GLU A 10 37.36 -12.09 -15.30
N ILE A 11 36.72 -12.53 -14.20
CA ILE A 11 36.21 -11.64 -13.16
C ILE A 11 37.37 -11.30 -12.20
N PRO A 12 37.71 -10.01 -12.01
CA PRO A 12 38.71 -9.60 -11.02
C PRO A 12 38.26 -10.02 -9.62
N ASP A 13 39.18 -10.61 -8.85
CA ASP A 13 38.96 -10.99 -7.44
C ASP A 13 39.06 -9.72 -6.59
N ASP A 14 37.91 -9.11 -6.29
CA ASP A 14 37.75 -7.82 -5.62
C ASP A 14 37.79 -7.89 -4.08
N GLU A 15 37.86 -9.10 -3.51
CA GLU A 15 37.88 -9.37 -2.06
C GLU A 15 39.16 -10.09 -1.59
N ARG A 16 40.34 -9.71 -2.10
CA ARG A 16 41.61 -10.26 -1.57
C ARG A 16 41.99 -9.63 -0.22
N SER A 17 41.96 -10.42 0.85
CA SER A 17 42.66 -10.10 2.11
C SER A 17 44.05 -10.76 2.12
N GLU A 18 45.05 -10.13 2.76
CA GLU A 18 46.46 -10.56 2.66
C GLU A 18 46.75 -11.96 3.25
N ASP A 19 45.86 -12.47 4.11
CA ASP A 19 46.05 -13.73 4.85
C ASP A 19 45.11 -14.88 4.40
N GLU A 20 44.30 -14.70 3.35
CA GLU A 20 43.27 -15.68 2.96
C GLU A 20 43.70 -16.53 1.76
N GLY A 21 44.24 -17.72 2.03
CA GLY A 21 44.49 -18.73 1.02
C GLY A 21 43.19 -19.44 0.59
N ARG A 22 42.68 -19.18 -0.62
CA ARG A 22 41.49 -19.90 -1.12
C ARG A 22 41.81 -21.37 -1.45
N PRO A 23 40.99 -22.34 -1.01
CA PRO A 23 41.08 -23.72 -1.48
C PRO A 23 40.92 -23.79 -3.01
N ARG A 24 41.82 -24.50 -3.70
CA ARG A 24 41.64 -24.85 -5.12
C ARG A 24 40.66 -26.02 -5.22
N TRP A 25 39.38 -25.72 -5.38
CA TRP A 25 38.35 -26.70 -5.71
C TRP A 25 38.59 -27.33 -7.09
N SER A 26 38.15 -28.58 -7.30
CA SER A 26 38.24 -29.23 -8.60
C SER A 26 37.41 -28.45 -9.63
N LYS A 27 37.93 -28.37 -10.86
CA LYS A 27 37.31 -27.60 -11.96
C LYS A 27 36.49 -28.47 -12.92
N GLU A 28 36.27 -29.73 -12.59
CA GLU A 28 35.53 -30.70 -13.42
C GLU A 28 34.08 -30.22 -13.68
N ASP A 29 33.49 -29.48 -12.74
CA ASP A 29 32.14 -28.93 -12.86
C ASP A 29 32.01 -27.78 -13.89
N LEU A 30 33.13 -27.17 -14.31
CA LEU A 30 33.14 -26.11 -15.34
C LEU A 30 33.04 -26.69 -16.76
N GLU A 31 33.35 -27.98 -16.94
CA GLU A 31 33.26 -28.69 -18.22
C GLU A 31 31.80 -29.07 -18.56
N SER A 32 30.99 -28.05 -18.84
CA SER A 32 29.62 -28.26 -19.32
C SER A 32 29.62 -28.73 -20.78
N LYS A 33 29.15 -29.96 -21.03
CA LYS A 33 28.83 -30.48 -22.38
C LYS A 33 27.78 -29.64 -23.13
N TRP A 34 27.04 -28.79 -22.42
CA TRP A 34 25.93 -28.01 -22.95
C TRP A 34 26.21 -26.51 -22.83
N ARG A 35 25.63 -25.70 -23.74
CA ARG A 35 25.70 -24.23 -23.64
C ARG A 35 24.93 -23.76 -22.41
N TRP A 36 25.51 -22.88 -21.61
CA TRP A 36 24.85 -22.28 -20.45
C TRP A 36 23.61 -21.49 -20.91
N PRO A 37 22.39 -21.87 -20.46
CA PRO A 37 21.14 -21.24 -20.91
C PRO A 37 20.91 -19.85 -20.31
N GLY A 38 21.75 -19.44 -19.35
CA GLY A 38 21.55 -18.22 -18.57
C GLY A 38 20.98 -18.51 -17.17
N LEU A 39 21.02 -17.49 -16.31
CA LEU A 39 20.49 -17.56 -14.94
C LEU A 39 18.95 -17.52 -14.91
N TYR A 40 18.35 -16.83 -15.88
CA TYR A 40 16.90 -16.64 -15.93
C TYR A 40 16.22 -17.81 -16.65
N LYS A 41 15.09 -18.25 -16.09
CA LYS A 41 14.25 -19.32 -16.62
C LYS A 41 12.89 -18.73 -17.04
N ASP A 42 11.78 -19.41 -16.71
CA ASP A 42 10.43 -19.03 -17.13
C ASP A 42 9.82 -17.90 -16.30
N VAL A 43 10.13 -17.86 -14.99
CA VAL A 43 9.70 -16.83 -14.03
C VAL A 43 10.88 -16.50 -13.11
N GLY A 44 11.54 -15.37 -13.36
CA GLY A 44 12.81 -15.05 -12.69
C GLY A 44 13.86 -16.15 -12.92
N ILE A 45 14.33 -16.78 -11.84
CA ILE A 45 15.28 -17.90 -11.88
C ILE A 45 14.62 -19.29 -11.84
N PHE A 46 13.28 -19.34 -11.83
CA PHE A 46 12.49 -20.55 -11.65
C PHE A 46 11.83 -20.99 -12.95
N THR A 47 11.72 -22.30 -13.14
CA THR A 47 10.87 -22.90 -14.19
C THR A 47 9.39 -22.70 -13.83
N ASP A 48 8.50 -22.80 -14.81
CA ASP A 48 7.04 -22.69 -14.56
C ASP A 48 6.56 -23.73 -13.51
N ARG A 49 7.17 -24.93 -13.48
CA ARG A 49 6.88 -25.98 -12.47
C ARG A 49 7.37 -25.60 -11.07
N GLU A 50 8.60 -25.12 -10.95
CA GLU A 50 9.17 -24.66 -9.66
C GLU A 50 8.37 -23.46 -9.13
N TRP A 51 8.04 -22.51 -10.00
CA TRP A 51 7.23 -21.34 -9.67
C TRP A 51 5.84 -21.73 -9.16
N SER A 52 5.17 -22.65 -9.85
CA SER A 52 3.84 -23.13 -9.44
C SER A 52 3.91 -23.79 -8.05
N LEU A 53 4.97 -24.56 -7.77
CA LEU A 53 5.20 -25.15 -6.45
C LEU A 53 5.42 -24.07 -5.38
N ILE A 54 6.20 -23.02 -5.69
CA ILE A 54 6.43 -21.88 -4.79
C ILE A 54 5.11 -21.19 -4.44
N MET A 55 4.27 -20.89 -5.43
CA MET A 55 2.98 -20.23 -5.20
C MET A 55 2.01 -21.09 -4.39
N CYS A 56 1.95 -22.41 -4.64
CA CYS A 56 1.17 -23.34 -3.82
C CYS A 56 1.68 -23.38 -2.38
N LYS A 57 3.00 -23.43 -2.17
CA LYS A 57 3.59 -23.38 -0.83
C LYS A 57 3.36 -22.04 -0.13
N CYS A 58 3.36 -20.94 -0.89
CA CYS A 58 3.04 -19.61 -0.37
C CYS A 58 1.61 -19.58 0.18
N LEU A 59 0.63 -20.16 -0.54
CA LEU A 59 -0.75 -20.25 -0.07
C LEU A 59 -0.90 -21.15 1.16
N ALA A 60 -0.30 -22.35 1.13
CA ALA A 60 -0.32 -23.25 2.28
C ALA A 60 0.33 -22.62 3.52
N SER A 61 1.36 -21.80 3.31
CA SER A 61 2.06 -21.07 4.37
C SER A 61 1.23 -19.97 5.04
N MET A 62 0.07 -19.57 4.51
CA MET A 62 -0.79 -18.58 5.16
C MET A 62 -1.75 -19.19 6.20
N GLU A 63 -1.72 -20.52 6.37
CA GLU A 63 -2.45 -21.24 7.43
C GLU A 63 -3.96 -20.91 7.48
N ILE A 64 -4.55 -20.69 6.31
CA ILE A 64 -5.97 -20.35 6.17
C ILE A 64 -6.83 -21.60 6.46
N PRO A 65 -7.79 -21.54 7.40
CA PRO A 65 -8.68 -22.67 7.65
C PRO A 65 -9.67 -22.83 6.49
N LEU A 66 -9.69 -24.01 5.87
CA LEU A 66 -10.64 -24.34 4.81
C LEU A 66 -11.86 -25.04 5.41
N ALA A 67 -13.06 -24.63 5.01
CA ALA A 67 -14.35 -25.10 5.57
C ALA A 67 -14.60 -26.61 5.46
N ASP A 68 -13.81 -27.33 4.64
CA ASP A 68 -13.92 -28.78 4.45
C ASP A 68 -12.85 -29.59 5.21
N SER A 69 -12.18 -28.97 6.20
CA SER A 69 -11.30 -29.69 7.15
C SER A 69 -12.10 -30.50 8.19
N GLY A 70 -13.20 -31.12 7.76
CA GLY A 70 -14.22 -31.73 8.61
C GLY A 70 -14.57 -33.17 8.22
N SER A 71 -13.61 -34.02 7.83
CA SER A 71 -13.78 -35.49 7.88
C SER A 71 -12.52 -36.32 7.64
N LEU A 72 -11.33 -35.81 7.96
CA LEU A 72 -10.11 -36.63 7.97
C LEU A 72 -9.35 -36.33 9.26
N THR A 73 -9.66 -37.10 10.29
CA THR A 73 -9.02 -37.01 11.62
C THR A 73 -7.53 -37.36 11.62
N THR A 74 -6.94 -37.59 10.45
CA THR A 74 -5.50 -37.82 10.23
C THR A 74 -4.73 -36.58 9.80
N GLY A 75 -5.37 -35.55 9.23
CA GLY A 75 -4.69 -34.33 8.75
C GLY A 75 -4.22 -33.44 9.91
N PRO A 76 -5.13 -32.92 10.75
CA PRO A 76 -4.75 -32.09 11.90
C PRO A 76 -3.90 -32.83 12.93
N SER A 77 -4.05 -34.15 13.06
CA SER A 77 -3.24 -34.97 13.97
C SER A 77 -1.84 -35.24 13.40
N ALA A 78 -1.70 -35.52 12.10
CA ALA A 78 -0.40 -35.61 11.45
C ALA A 78 0.33 -34.25 11.40
N ASP A 79 -0.40 -33.16 11.16
CA ASP A 79 0.16 -31.80 11.16
C ASP A 79 0.53 -31.34 12.56
N ASN A 80 -0.25 -31.68 13.60
CA ASN A 80 0.14 -31.44 14.99
C ASN A 80 1.35 -32.28 15.41
N GLN A 81 1.46 -33.52 14.91
CA GLN A 81 2.57 -34.40 15.23
C GLN A 81 3.86 -34.05 14.46
N ALA A 82 3.75 -33.56 13.21
CA ALA A 82 4.84 -32.93 12.48
C ALA A 82 5.20 -31.55 13.08
N GLY A 83 4.17 -30.82 13.54
CA GLY A 83 4.27 -29.57 14.27
C GLY A 83 5.08 -29.69 15.55
N PHE A 84 5.03 -30.83 16.24
CA PHE A 84 5.84 -31.09 17.44
C PHE A 84 7.35 -31.07 17.15
N GLU A 85 7.79 -31.71 16.05
CA GLU A 85 9.19 -31.68 15.59
C GLU A 85 9.57 -30.30 15.00
N LEU A 86 8.65 -29.64 14.28
CA LEU A 86 8.85 -28.29 13.74
C LEU A 86 8.90 -27.21 14.82
N ASN A 87 8.17 -27.36 15.92
CA ASN A 87 8.19 -26.43 17.06
C ASN A 87 9.49 -26.53 17.88
N ARG A 88 10.28 -27.59 17.70
CA ARG A 88 11.65 -27.71 18.24
C ARG A 88 12.68 -26.97 17.39
N LEU A 89 12.37 -26.72 16.12
CA LEU A 89 13.18 -25.85 15.28
C LEU A 89 12.85 -24.39 15.60
N PRO A 90 13.84 -23.48 15.55
CA PRO A 90 13.55 -22.05 15.64
C PRO A 90 12.47 -21.69 14.61
N LYS A 91 11.36 -21.09 15.06
CA LYS A 91 10.31 -20.61 14.15
C LYS A 91 10.98 -19.76 13.08
N ALA A 92 10.75 -20.08 11.81
CA ALA A 92 11.32 -19.35 10.69
C ALA A 92 10.73 -17.93 10.65
N THR A 93 11.29 -17.00 11.41
CA THR A 93 10.83 -15.60 11.53
C THR A 93 10.81 -14.89 10.18
N TRP A 94 11.60 -15.39 9.23
CA TRP A 94 11.79 -14.83 7.89
C TRP A 94 10.86 -15.42 6.83
N ARG A 95 9.93 -16.33 7.19
CA ARG A 95 9.08 -17.05 6.22
C ARG A 95 8.32 -16.10 5.28
N ILE A 96 7.52 -15.20 5.84
CA ILE A 96 6.68 -14.28 5.07
C ILE A 96 7.52 -13.26 4.28
N PRO A 97 8.51 -12.55 4.88
CA PRO A 97 9.39 -11.67 4.12
C PRO A 97 10.11 -12.39 2.96
N SER A 98 10.55 -13.63 3.16
CA SER A 98 11.28 -14.38 2.12
C SER A 98 10.38 -14.74 0.94
N LEU A 99 9.14 -15.16 1.20
CA LEU A 99 8.15 -15.45 0.16
C LEU A 99 7.81 -14.18 -0.65
N ALA A 100 7.57 -13.06 0.03
CA ALA A 100 7.33 -11.77 -0.61
C ALA A 100 8.50 -11.37 -1.52
N ARG A 101 9.74 -11.48 -1.00
CA ARG A 101 10.96 -11.18 -1.76
C ARG A 101 11.12 -12.07 -2.98
N ILE A 102 10.91 -13.38 -2.85
CA ILE A 102 10.98 -14.31 -3.99
C ILE A 102 10.01 -13.87 -5.08
N ILE A 103 8.78 -13.51 -4.71
CA ILE A 103 7.76 -13.10 -5.67
C ILE A 103 8.14 -11.79 -6.36
N VAL A 104 8.51 -10.77 -5.58
CA VAL A 104 8.88 -9.45 -6.09
C VAL A 104 10.10 -9.53 -7.00
N TYR A 105 11.16 -10.23 -6.62
CA TYR A 105 12.39 -10.33 -7.42
C TYR A 105 12.27 -11.29 -8.61
N SER A 106 11.17 -12.04 -8.71
CA SER A 106 10.83 -12.83 -9.90
C SER A 106 10.00 -12.07 -10.93
N MET A 107 9.57 -10.83 -10.63
CA MET A 107 8.79 -10.02 -11.58
C MET A 107 9.67 -9.50 -12.72
N SER A 108 9.28 -9.76 -13.97
CA SER A 108 9.89 -9.13 -15.14
C SER A 108 8.86 -8.98 -16.28
N PRO A 109 9.16 -8.18 -17.32
CA PRO A 109 8.36 -8.16 -18.55
C PRO A 109 8.48 -9.50 -19.30
N ASP A 110 7.68 -10.49 -18.91
CA ASP A 110 7.72 -11.88 -19.39
C ASP A 110 6.83 -12.14 -20.61
N GLY A 111 5.88 -11.25 -20.89
CA GLY A 111 4.93 -11.42 -22.00
C GLY A 111 4.08 -10.19 -22.29
N ILE A 112 3.05 -10.39 -23.11
CA ILE A 112 2.17 -9.30 -23.53
C ILE A 112 1.31 -8.84 -22.33
N PRO A 113 1.33 -7.54 -21.98
CA PRO A 113 0.48 -7.03 -20.92
C PRO A 113 -1.00 -7.21 -21.25
N THR A 114 -1.76 -7.66 -20.26
CA THR A 114 -3.23 -7.60 -20.30
C THR A 114 -3.68 -6.13 -20.35
N PRO A 115 -4.78 -5.79 -21.05
CA PRO A 115 -5.34 -4.44 -21.03
C PRO A 115 -5.61 -3.95 -19.60
N ALA A 116 -5.40 -2.65 -19.37
CA ALA A 116 -5.58 -2.03 -18.06
C ALA A 116 -7.03 -2.22 -17.56
N SER A 117 -7.18 -2.59 -16.28
CA SER A 117 -8.50 -2.73 -15.64
C SER A 117 -9.10 -1.34 -15.35
N THR A 118 -10.37 -1.15 -15.69
CA THR A 118 -11.15 0.08 -15.40
C THR A 118 -12.12 -0.11 -14.23
N ALA A 119 -11.92 -1.12 -13.37
CA ALA A 119 -12.86 -1.45 -12.30
C ALA A 119 -12.92 -0.35 -11.21
N PRO A 120 -14.12 0.14 -10.84
CA PRO A 120 -14.30 1.09 -9.75
C PRO A 120 -13.98 0.45 -8.38
N THR A 121 -13.48 1.25 -7.45
CA THR A 121 -13.17 0.83 -6.08
C THR A 121 -14.46 0.40 -5.35
N PRO A 122 -14.49 -0.72 -4.60
CA PRO A 122 -15.68 -1.08 -3.83
C PRO A 122 -15.94 -0.03 -2.74
N PHE A 123 -17.14 0.54 -2.77
CA PHE A 123 -17.59 1.67 -1.94
C PHE A 123 -18.10 1.26 -0.55
N PHE A 124 -18.33 -0.02 -0.28
CA PHE A 124 -18.93 -0.50 0.98
C PHE A 124 -18.34 -1.84 1.44
N THR A 125 -18.22 -2.00 2.77
CA THR A 125 -18.07 -3.31 3.42
C THR A 125 -19.35 -4.13 3.19
N PRO A 126 -19.28 -5.34 2.62
CA PRO A 126 -20.44 -6.21 2.58
C PRO A 126 -20.81 -6.63 4.01
N THR A 127 -22.05 -6.35 4.41
CA THR A 127 -22.60 -6.87 5.67
C THR A 127 -22.49 -8.39 5.69
N ALA A 128 -22.10 -8.95 6.85
CA ALA A 128 -21.94 -10.38 7.06
C ALA A 128 -23.16 -11.19 6.60
N SER A 129 -22.86 -12.35 6.01
CA SER A 129 -23.77 -13.33 5.40
C SER A 129 -25.08 -13.57 6.15
N GLY A 130 -26.19 -13.57 5.40
CA GLY A 130 -27.46 -14.12 5.89
C GLY A 130 -28.67 -13.96 4.96
N ALA A 131 -28.68 -12.95 4.08
CA ALA A 131 -29.84 -12.72 3.20
C ALA A 131 -29.40 -12.18 1.83
N SER A 132 -28.90 -13.06 0.97
CA SER A 132 -28.88 -12.85 -0.49
C SER A 132 -28.74 -14.20 -1.18
N THR A 133 -29.73 -15.06 -0.99
CA THR A 133 -30.12 -15.94 -2.09
C THR A 133 -30.90 -15.04 -3.05
N PRO A 134 -30.37 -14.68 -4.23
CA PRO A 134 -31.17 -13.92 -5.18
C PRO A 134 -32.28 -14.85 -5.66
N LEU A 135 -33.51 -14.55 -5.27
CA LEU A 135 -34.67 -15.10 -5.96
C LEU A 135 -34.56 -14.71 -7.44
N PRO A 136 -34.74 -15.65 -8.38
CA PRO A 136 -34.62 -15.34 -9.79
C PRO A 136 -35.80 -14.45 -10.19
N HIS A 137 -35.55 -13.16 -10.40
CA HIS A 137 -36.43 -12.37 -11.25
C HIS A 137 -36.19 -12.80 -12.70
N PRO A 138 -37.21 -13.35 -13.38
CA PRO A 138 -37.09 -13.73 -14.78
C PRO A 138 -37.10 -12.44 -15.57
N HIS A 139 -35.99 -12.05 -16.19
CA HIS A 139 -35.87 -11.24 -17.42
C HIS A 139 -34.45 -10.66 -17.52
N SER A 140 -33.47 -11.52 -17.78
CA SER A 140 -32.33 -11.22 -18.66
C SER A 140 -31.39 -12.42 -18.65
N ASN A 141 -31.01 -12.83 -19.85
CA ASN A 141 -30.33 -14.09 -20.13
C ASN A 141 -28.80 -13.88 -19.96
N ALA A 142 -28.24 -14.10 -18.77
CA ALA A 142 -26.80 -14.29 -18.57
C ALA A 142 -26.52 -14.84 -17.16
N GLY A 143 -26.04 -16.08 -17.07
CA GLY A 143 -25.78 -16.78 -15.82
C GLY A 143 -24.45 -16.42 -15.15
N LEU A 144 -24.48 -16.45 -13.81
CA LEU A 144 -23.43 -16.96 -12.90
C LEU A 144 -21.96 -16.49 -13.04
N ALA A 145 -21.68 -15.33 -13.65
CA ALA A 145 -20.30 -14.88 -13.91
C ALA A 145 -19.90 -13.55 -13.24
N GLY A 146 -20.69 -13.02 -12.29
CA GLY A 146 -20.49 -11.64 -11.79
C GLY A 146 -19.20 -11.39 -10.99
N ALA A 147 -18.87 -12.22 -9.99
CA ALA A 147 -17.81 -11.86 -9.04
C ALA A 147 -16.37 -12.13 -9.54
N LEU A 148 -16.19 -13.07 -10.48
CA LEU A 148 -14.87 -13.43 -11.01
C LEU A 148 -14.54 -12.69 -12.31
N ALA A 149 -15.56 -12.25 -13.06
CA ALA A 149 -15.37 -11.54 -14.33
C ALA A 149 -14.80 -10.13 -14.12
N ASP A 150 -15.11 -9.48 -12.99
CA ASP A 150 -14.59 -8.14 -12.66
C ASP A 150 -13.07 -8.11 -12.44
N TYR A 151 -12.45 -9.26 -12.16
CA TYR A 151 -11.00 -9.43 -12.04
C TYR A 151 -10.29 -9.83 -13.34
N LEU A 152 -11.04 -10.21 -14.37
CA LEU A 152 -10.50 -10.70 -15.63
C LEU A 152 -10.71 -9.65 -16.72
N SER A 153 -9.69 -8.83 -17.01
CA SER A 153 -9.68 -7.89 -18.14
C SER A 153 -9.68 -8.56 -19.54
N ALA A 154 -10.07 -9.83 -19.64
CA ALA A 154 -10.16 -10.53 -20.91
C ALA A 154 -11.60 -10.41 -21.45
N PRO A 155 -11.82 -9.73 -22.59
CA PRO A 155 -13.14 -9.76 -23.23
C PRO A 155 -13.43 -11.21 -23.63
N LEU A 156 -14.52 -11.77 -23.12
CA LEU A 156 -15.09 -13.04 -23.60
C LEU A 156 -15.73 -12.84 -24.98
N GLY A 157 -14.95 -12.34 -25.94
CA GLY A 157 -15.29 -12.23 -27.34
C GLY A 157 -14.72 -13.42 -28.10
N LYS A 158 -15.58 -14.15 -28.82
CA LYS A 158 -15.17 -15.18 -29.77
C LYS A 158 -14.30 -14.55 -30.87
N ALA A 159 -12.99 -14.62 -30.73
CA ALA A 159 -12.05 -14.36 -31.82
C ALA A 159 -10.97 -15.45 -31.85
N SER A 160 -11.07 -16.30 -32.85
CA SER A 160 -10.02 -17.23 -33.28
C SER A 160 -8.90 -16.43 -33.92
N HIS A 161 -7.76 -16.22 -33.25
CA HIS A 161 -6.42 -16.06 -33.83
C HIS A 161 -5.39 -16.12 -32.67
N LEU A 162 -4.37 -16.99 -32.77
CA LEU A 162 -3.29 -17.30 -31.82
C LEU A 162 -3.46 -16.77 -30.38
N LYS A 163 -3.85 -17.66 -29.45
CA LYS A 163 -3.92 -17.36 -27.99
C LYS A 163 -2.53 -17.07 -27.42
N SER A 164 -1.97 -15.89 -27.66
CA SER A 164 -0.82 -15.42 -26.87
C SER A 164 -1.33 -15.19 -25.45
N LYS A 165 -0.80 -15.93 -24.47
CA LYS A 165 -1.14 -15.70 -23.06
C LYS A 165 -0.73 -14.28 -22.69
N THR A 166 -1.69 -13.48 -22.24
CA THR A 166 -1.43 -12.17 -21.65
C THR A 166 -1.24 -12.30 -20.15
N TYR A 167 -0.47 -11.40 -19.56
CA TYR A 167 -0.17 -11.39 -18.12
C TYR A 167 -0.42 -9.99 -17.55
N LEU A 168 -0.82 -9.93 -16.28
CA LEU A 168 -1.00 -8.65 -15.59
C LEU A 168 0.31 -7.86 -15.57
N GLY A 169 0.27 -6.62 -16.09
CA GLY A 169 1.47 -5.79 -16.28
C GLY A 169 2.56 -6.41 -17.17
N GLY A 170 2.26 -7.50 -17.90
CA GLY A 170 3.21 -8.28 -18.69
C GLY A 170 4.10 -9.21 -17.85
N SER A 171 3.82 -9.42 -16.56
CA SER A 171 4.64 -10.22 -15.64
C SER A 171 3.90 -11.45 -15.14
N LYS A 172 4.51 -12.63 -15.31
CA LYS A 172 3.93 -13.89 -14.83
C LYS A 172 3.86 -13.95 -13.30
N ALA A 173 4.89 -13.40 -12.65
CA ALA A 173 4.95 -13.36 -11.19
C ALA A 173 3.88 -12.42 -10.61
N LEU A 174 3.67 -11.25 -11.23
CA LEU A 174 2.63 -10.31 -10.83
C LEU A 174 1.23 -10.88 -11.06
N ASP A 175 1.01 -11.55 -12.18
CA ASP A 175 -0.25 -12.24 -12.49
C ASP A 175 -0.56 -13.35 -11.45
N SER A 176 0.46 -14.12 -11.05
CA SER A 176 0.32 -15.15 -10.01
C SER A 176 0.01 -14.54 -8.63
N LEU A 177 0.66 -13.42 -8.29
CA LEU A 177 0.37 -12.67 -7.08
C LEU A 177 -1.07 -12.13 -7.08
N SER A 178 -1.53 -11.52 -8.18
CA SER A 178 -2.90 -11.01 -8.27
C SER A 178 -3.94 -12.12 -8.08
N LYS A 179 -3.70 -13.31 -8.65
CA LYS A 179 -4.57 -14.48 -8.46
C LYS A 179 -4.56 -14.98 -7.01
N PHE A 180 -3.39 -14.98 -6.36
CA PHE A 180 -3.27 -15.29 -4.93
C PHE A 180 -4.10 -14.33 -4.08
N ILE A 181 -4.00 -13.02 -4.34
CA ILE A 181 -4.73 -11.99 -3.60
C ILE A 181 -6.24 -12.13 -3.82
N ALA A 182 -6.69 -12.29 -5.07
CA ALA A 182 -8.10 -12.51 -5.37
C ALA A 182 -8.65 -13.78 -4.69
N SER A 183 -7.85 -14.85 -4.62
CA SER A 183 -8.25 -16.10 -3.95
C SER A 183 -8.31 -15.98 -2.42
N THR A 184 -7.68 -14.95 -1.84
CA THR A 184 -7.59 -14.75 -0.40
C THR A 184 -8.33 -13.50 0.09
N GLU A 185 -9.00 -12.76 -0.80
CA GLU A 185 -9.68 -11.49 -0.51
C GLU A 185 -10.65 -11.59 0.66
N GLY A 186 -11.44 -12.66 0.72
CA GLY A 186 -12.43 -12.88 1.77
C GLY A 186 -11.84 -12.96 3.18
N PHE A 187 -10.55 -13.27 3.34
CA PHE A 187 -9.86 -13.38 4.63
C PHE A 187 -9.29 -12.04 5.14
N PHE A 188 -9.43 -10.96 4.37
CA PHE A 188 -9.11 -9.60 4.77
C PHE A 188 -10.33 -8.84 5.31
N HIS A 189 -11.53 -9.42 5.23
CA HIS A 189 -12.73 -8.77 5.74
C HIS A 189 -12.71 -8.72 7.29
N PRO A 190 -13.09 -7.60 7.94
CA PRO A 190 -13.06 -7.48 9.40
C PRO A 190 -13.86 -8.55 10.17
N THR A 191 -14.91 -9.10 9.55
CA THR A 191 -15.73 -10.17 10.15
C THR A 191 -15.20 -11.58 9.90
N ASN A 192 -14.13 -11.72 9.10
CA ASN A 192 -13.49 -12.98 8.75
C ASN A 192 -11.97 -12.88 9.02
N SER A 193 -11.65 -12.41 10.23
CA SER A 193 -10.28 -12.20 10.68
C SER A 193 -9.82 -13.31 11.63
N GLY A 194 -8.55 -13.67 11.53
CA GLY A 194 -7.90 -14.60 12.46
C GLY A 194 -6.37 -14.52 12.35
N ASN A 195 -5.68 -15.53 12.87
CA ASN A 195 -4.21 -15.59 12.80
C ASN A 195 -3.69 -15.54 11.35
N TRP A 196 -4.42 -16.14 10.40
CA TRP A 196 -4.10 -16.09 8.98
C TRP A 196 -4.14 -14.66 8.42
N THR A 197 -5.01 -13.78 8.94
CA THR A 197 -5.10 -12.38 8.50
C THR A 197 -3.85 -11.59 8.91
N ASN A 198 -3.23 -11.92 10.04
CA ASN A 198 -1.94 -11.35 10.45
C ASN A 198 -0.82 -11.73 9.46
N ASP A 199 -0.78 -12.99 9.05
CA ASP A 199 0.20 -13.47 8.07
C ASP A 199 -0.04 -12.87 6.67
N LEU A 200 -1.30 -12.82 6.23
CA LEU A 200 -1.70 -12.22 4.96
C LEU A 200 -1.41 -10.72 4.90
N SER A 201 -1.73 -9.96 5.96
CA SER A 201 -1.43 -8.53 6.03
C SER A 201 0.08 -8.27 6.08
N ALA A 202 0.84 -9.08 6.81
CA ALA A 202 2.29 -9.02 6.82
C ALA A 202 2.86 -9.31 5.42
N PHE A 203 2.33 -10.32 4.72
CA PHE A 203 2.73 -10.66 3.36
C PHE A 203 2.52 -9.50 2.40
N VAL A 204 1.33 -8.88 2.40
CA VAL A 204 1.03 -7.69 1.58
C VAL A 204 2.00 -6.55 1.90
N LYS A 205 2.25 -6.26 3.18
CA LYS A 205 3.23 -5.24 3.60
C LYS A 205 4.61 -5.50 3.00
N TYR A 206 5.12 -6.73 3.13
CA TYR A 206 6.46 -7.05 2.63
C TYR A 206 6.54 -7.06 1.10
N VAL A 207 5.48 -7.48 0.40
CA VAL A 207 5.42 -7.41 -1.07
C VAL A 207 5.56 -5.97 -1.55
N VAL A 208 4.79 -5.03 -0.98
CA VAL A 208 4.87 -3.62 -1.38
C VAL A 208 6.19 -2.99 -0.96
N PHE A 209 6.73 -3.37 0.21
CA PHE A 209 8.03 -2.89 0.69
C PHE A 209 9.19 -3.33 -0.22
N ASP A 210 9.31 -4.63 -0.50
CA ASP A 210 10.37 -5.14 -1.38
C ASP A 210 10.17 -4.61 -2.82
N PHE A 211 8.94 -4.40 -3.28
CA PHE A 211 8.67 -3.79 -4.58
C PHE A 211 9.14 -2.34 -4.64
N ASN A 212 8.85 -1.53 -3.61
CA ASN A 212 9.36 -0.15 -3.51
C ASN A 212 10.88 -0.11 -3.51
N LYS A 213 11.52 -0.96 -2.71
CA LYS A 213 12.97 -1.07 -2.64
C LYS A 213 13.54 -1.40 -4.03
N ARG A 214 13.04 -2.45 -4.67
CA ARG A 214 13.47 -2.85 -6.01
C ARG A 214 13.21 -1.75 -7.04
N TRP A 215 12.05 -1.10 -6.99
CA TRP A 215 11.69 0.00 -7.89
C TRP A 215 12.70 1.13 -7.79
N HIS A 216 13.07 1.52 -6.57
CA HIS A 216 14.07 2.55 -6.31
C HIS A 216 15.47 2.13 -6.79
N ASP A 217 15.93 0.95 -6.41
CA ASP A 217 17.25 0.41 -6.77
C ASP A 217 17.41 0.31 -8.30
N GLU A 218 16.33 0.01 -9.03
CA GLU A 218 16.32 -0.07 -10.49
C GLU A 218 16.33 1.28 -11.21
N GLN A 219 16.08 2.40 -10.52
CA GLN A 219 16.24 3.74 -11.09
C GLN A 219 17.68 4.26 -10.96
N GLN A 220 18.51 3.63 -10.14
CA GLN A 220 19.88 4.10 -9.91
C GLN A 220 20.77 3.91 -11.15
N PRO A 221 21.71 4.83 -11.42
CA PRO A 221 22.55 4.78 -12.62
C PRO A 221 23.52 3.59 -12.62
N ASP A 222 23.90 3.08 -11.46
CA ASP A 222 24.78 1.93 -11.23
C ASP A 222 24.02 0.59 -11.18
N CYS A 223 22.70 0.60 -11.42
CA CYS A 223 21.88 -0.60 -11.33
C CYS A 223 22.32 -1.68 -12.34
N LYS A 224 22.71 -2.83 -11.80
CA LYS A 224 23.19 -4.01 -12.55
C LYS A 224 22.07 -4.76 -13.28
N THR A 225 20.81 -4.52 -12.94
CA THR A 225 19.66 -5.18 -13.58
C THR A 225 19.50 -4.69 -15.03
N PRO A 226 19.48 -5.59 -16.04
CA PRO A 226 19.28 -5.20 -17.43
C PRO A 226 17.94 -4.49 -17.65
N THR A 227 17.90 -3.46 -18.50
CA THR A 227 16.70 -2.62 -18.71
C THR A 227 15.45 -3.41 -19.09
N HIS A 228 15.57 -4.45 -19.92
CA HIS A 228 14.45 -5.31 -20.33
C HIS A 228 13.92 -6.23 -19.20
N ARG A 229 14.59 -6.29 -18.05
CA ARG A 229 14.18 -7.05 -16.85
C ARG A 229 13.70 -6.16 -15.71
N ARG A 230 13.83 -4.84 -15.86
CA ARG A 230 13.39 -3.88 -14.84
C ARG A 230 11.86 -3.84 -14.76
N LEU A 231 11.38 -3.47 -13.59
CA LEU A 231 9.98 -3.19 -13.32
C LEU A 231 9.49 -2.07 -14.23
N THR A 232 8.26 -2.18 -14.72
CA THR A 232 7.64 -1.17 -15.58
C THR A 232 6.61 -0.35 -14.80
N ARG A 233 6.29 0.84 -15.30
CA ARG A 233 5.22 1.67 -14.71
C ARG A 233 3.87 0.94 -14.70
N THR A 234 3.58 0.14 -15.73
CA THR A 234 2.38 -0.69 -15.78
C THR A 234 2.38 -1.73 -14.65
N MET A 235 3.49 -2.43 -14.42
CA MET A 235 3.60 -3.38 -13.31
C MET A 235 3.41 -2.69 -11.95
N LYS A 236 3.97 -1.50 -11.77
CA LYS A 236 3.79 -0.67 -10.55
C LYS A 236 2.32 -0.35 -10.31
N ARG A 237 1.61 0.15 -11.33
CA ARG A 237 0.18 0.48 -11.24
C ARG A 237 -0.69 -0.73 -10.97
N GLU A 238 -0.46 -1.83 -11.69
CA GLU A 238 -1.22 -3.08 -11.50
C GLU A 238 -0.97 -3.71 -10.13
N LEU A 239 0.24 -3.67 -9.59
CA LEU A 239 0.51 -4.13 -8.23
C LEU A 239 -0.36 -3.38 -7.20
N VAL A 240 -0.37 -2.05 -7.27
CA VAL A 240 -1.16 -1.23 -6.35
C VAL A 240 -2.66 -1.51 -6.53
N ASN A 241 -3.14 -1.64 -7.76
CA ASN A 241 -4.53 -2.02 -8.05
C ASN A 241 -4.92 -3.38 -7.46
N SER A 242 -4.07 -4.40 -7.58
CA SER A 242 -4.35 -5.73 -7.04
C SER A 242 -4.41 -5.76 -5.51
N LEU A 243 -3.66 -4.88 -4.82
CA LEU A 243 -3.50 -4.91 -3.37
C LEU A 243 -4.39 -3.90 -2.62
N ARG A 244 -4.83 -2.81 -3.27
CA ARG A 244 -5.58 -1.74 -2.60
C ARG A 244 -6.88 -2.23 -1.97
N THR A 245 -7.63 -3.11 -2.67
CA THR A 245 -8.93 -3.61 -2.19
C THR A 245 -8.78 -4.33 -0.85
N VAL A 246 -7.86 -5.29 -0.76
CA VAL A 246 -7.63 -6.05 0.47
C VAL A 246 -7.08 -5.17 1.61
N CYS A 247 -6.30 -4.13 1.30
CA CYS A 247 -5.85 -3.16 2.29
C CYS A 247 -7.00 -2.32 2.85
N PHE A 248 -7.91 -1.85 1.99
CA PHE A 248 -9.07 -1.07 2.42
C PHE A 248 -10.12 -1.91 3.17
N LEU A 249 -10.16 -3.22 2.96
CA LEU A 249 -10.96 -4.13 3.80
C LEU A 249 -10.31 -4.30 5.18
N ALA A 250 -9.02 -4.63 5.21
CA ALA A 250 -8.32 -4.98 6.45
C ALA A 250 -7.93 -3.79 7.33
N MET A 251 -7.99 -2.54 6.84
CA MET A 251 -7.74 -1.36 7.68
C MET A 251 -8.74 -1.21 8.83
N PHE A 252 -9.92 -1.84 8.72
CA PHE A 252 -10.95 -1.89 9.76
C PHE A 252 -10.88 -3.14 10.65
N SER A 253 -9.77 -3.88 10.60
CA SER A 253 -9.56 -5.05 11.46
C SER A 253 -9.52 -4.66 12.94
N GLN A 254 -9.98 -5.56 13.81
CA GLN A 254 -9.89 -5.41 15.26
C GLN A 254 -8.49 -5.74 15.80
N ASP A 255 -7.68 -6.45 15.02
CA ASP A 255 -6.31 -6.80 15.40
C ASP A 255 -5.32 -5.67 15.06
N ASN A 256 -4.66 -5.13 16.09
CA ASN A 256 -3.70 -4.03 15.94
C ASN A 256 -2.47 -4.40 15.09
N THR A 257 -2.07 -5.67 15.05
CA THR A 257 -0.94 -6.13 14.23
C THR A 257 -1.31 -6.09 12.75
N THR A 258 -2.50 -6.56 12.40
CA THR A 258 -3.08 -6.44 11.06
C THR A 258 -3.17 -4.96 10.66
N VAL A 259 -3.75 -4.10 11.51
CA VAL A 259 -3.88 -2.66 11.21
C VAL A 259 -2.50 -2.03 10.97
N SER A 260 -1.51 -2.30 11.82
CA SER A 260 -0.13 -1.81 11.65
C SER A 260 0.51 -2.30 10.35
N ASN A 261 0.29 -3.56 9.99
CA ASN A 261 0.77 -4.12 8.73
C ASN A 261 0.14 -3.41 7.51
N ILE A 262 -1.18 -3.20 7.55
CA ILE A 262 -1.92 -2.49 6.50
C ILE A 262 -1.49 -1.04 6.40
N GLN A 263 -1.26 -0.34 7.51
CA GLN A 263 -0.71 1.02 7.49
C GLN A 263 0.66 1.08 6.80
N GLY A 264 1.55 0.14 7.09
CA GLY A 264 2.84 0.03 6.40
C GLY A 264 2.70 -0.23 4.89
N ALA A 265 1.74 -1.07 4.50
CA ALA A 265 1.42 -1.33 3.10
C ALA A 265 0.85 -0.08 2.41
N LEU A 266 -0.13 0.60 3.02
CA LEU A 266 -0.74 1.84 2.51
C LEU A 266 0.31 2.94 2.32
N LYS A 267 1.19 3.17 3.31
CA LYS A 267 2.30 4.13 3.22
C LYS A 267 3.19 3.84 2.02
N SER A 268 3.52 2.58 1.80
CA SER A 268 4.39 2.16 0.68
C SER A 268 3.68 2.24 -0.68
N MET A 269 2.38 1.89 -0.76
CA MET A 269 1.60 2.01 -2.01
C MET A 269 1.34 3.46 -2.39
N CYS A 270 1.12 4.31 -1.39
CA CYS A 270 0.92 5.74 -1.54
C CYS A 270 2.13 6.45 -2.18
N ILE A 271 3.34 5.97 -1.94
CA ILE A 271 4.56 6.49 -2.59
C ILE A 271 4.64 6.03 -4.06
N LEU A 272 4.11 4.84 -4.39
CA LEU A 272 4.15 4.29 -5.74
C LEU A 272 3.11 4.92 -6.67
N GLU A 273 1.83 4.93 -6.26
CA GLU A 273 0.68 5.40 -7.06
C GLU A 273 -0.32 6.10 -6.12
N PRO A 274 -0.03 7.36 -5.72
CA PRO A 274 -0.86 8.11 -4.77
C PRO A 274 -2.28 8.38 -5.28
N ASP A 275 -2.45 8.55 -6.59
CA ASP A 275 -3.74 8.78 -7.26
C ASP A 275 -4.72 7.61 -7.09
N LEU A 276 -4.22 6.39 -6.86
CA LEU A 276 -5.05 5.21 -6.62
C LEU A 276 -5.44 5.03 -5.15
N ILE A 277 -4.72 5.64 -4.22
CA ILE A 277 -4.83 5.37 -2.78
C ILE A 277 -5.49 6.54 -2.04
N LEU A 278 -4.97 7.76 -2.25
CA LEU A 278 -5.40 8.93 -1.50
C LEU A 278 -6.89 9.23 -1.68
N PRO A 279 -7.46 9.30 -2.90
CA PRO A 279 -8.88 9.61 -3.08
C PRO A 279 -9.80 8.63 -2.35
N SER A 280 -9.46 7.33 -2.37
CA SER A 280 -10.25 6.30 -1.69
C SER A 280 -10.25 6.46 -0.16
N ILE A 281 -9.16 6.93 0.44
CA ILE A 281 -9.13 7.22 1.88
C ILE A 281 -9.89 8.50 2.20
N LEU A 282 -9.74 9.52 1.35
CA LEU A 282 -10.43 10.80 1.50
C LEU A 282 -11.96 10.66 1.42
N GLU A 283 -12.48 9.89 0.47
CA GLU A 283 -13.90 9.55 0.37
C GLU A 283 -14.45 8.89 1.64
N ARG A 284 -13.63 8.08 2.32
CA ARG A 284 -13.98 7.45 3.61
C ARG A 284 -13.84 8.43 4.77
N ALA A 285 -12.96 9.42 4.67
CA ALA A 285 -12.68 10.40 5.70
C ALA A 285 -13.83 11.37 5.94
N GLY A 286 -14.45 11.91 4.88
CA GLY A 286 -15.57 12.84 5.00
C GLY A 286 -16.66 12.39 5.99
N PRO A 287 -17.36 11.26 5.73
CA PRO A 287 -18.43 10.80 6.63
C PRO A 287 -17.90 10.36 8.00
N ALA A 288 -16.68 9.85 8.10
CA ALA A 288 -16.11 9.37 9.36
C ALA A 288 -15.73 10.52 10.32
N LEU A 289 -15.32 11.67 9.77
CA LEU A 289 -14.92 12.85 10.54
C LEU A 289 -16.08 13.81 10.79
N GLU A 290 -17.07 13.89 9.89
CA GLU A 290 -18.25 14.76 10.07
C GLU A 290 -19.28 14.18 11.06
N ALA A 291 -19.58 12.88 10.93
CA ALA A 291 -20.67 12.29 11.69
C ALA A 291 -20.24 11.85 13.11
N LEU A 292 -18.97 11.50 13.32
CA LEU A 292 -18.37 11.03 14.58
C LEU A 292 -19.23 10.00 15.35
N VAL A 293 -20.05 9.20 14.65
CA VAL A 293 -20.98 8.25 15.27
C VAL A 293 -20.29 6.94 15.65
N GLU A 294 -19.27 6.53 14.88
CA GLU A 294 -18.63 5.22 15.01
C GLU A 294 -17.13 5.37 15.33
N THR A 295 -16.80 5.42 16.63
CA THR A 295 -15.45 5.71 17.15
C THR A 295 -14.36 4.83 16.52
N GLN A 296 -14.59 3.52 16.40
CA GLN A 296 -13.60 2.58 15.85
C GLN A 296 -13.33 2.83 14.36
N ARG A 297 -14.37 3.16 13.59
CA ARG A 297 -14.24 3.51 12.17
C ARG A 297 -13.49 4.82 12.00
N THR A 298 -13.80 5.83 12.81
CA THR A 298 -13.10 7.12 12.81
C THR A 298 -11.61 6.92 13.14
N ILE A 299 -11.28 6.13 14.16
CA ILE A 299 -9.89 5.80 14.52
C ILE A 299 -9.15 5.11 13.36
N ALA A 300 -9.76 4.12 12.71
CA ALA A 300 -9.16 3.41 11.58
C ALA A 300 -8.87 4.34 10.39
N VAL A 301 -9.79 5.26 10.09
CA VAL A 301 -9.63 6.27 9.05
C VAL A 301 -8.52 7.26 9.39
N ILE A 302 -8.45 7.77 10.62
CA ILE A 302 -7.37 8.68 11.06
C ILE A 302 -6.01 8.00 10.95
N LYS A 303 -5.92 6.73 11.38
CA LYS A 303 -4.73 5.90 11.25
C LYS A 303 -4.31 5.71 9.78
N ALA A 304 -5.27 5.54 8.86
CA ALA A 304 -4.99 5.44 7.43
C ALA A 304 -4.57 6.79 6.82
N LEU A 305 -5.21 7.90 7.21
CA LEU A 305 -4.81 9.26 6.83
C LEU A 305 -3.37 9.56 7.23
N GLY A 306 -2.95 9.13 8.44
CA GLY A 306 -1.57 9.22 8.87
C GLY A 306 -0.62 8.40 8.00
N ALA A 307 -1.00 7.17 7.64
CA ALA A 307 -0.17 6.33 6.77
C ALA A 307 0.03 6.95 5.37
N VAL A 308 -0.96 7.66 4.84
CA VAL A 308 -0.90 8.33 3.52
C VAL A 308 -0.59 9.82 3.59
N ALA A 309 -0.18 10.32 4.76
CA ALA A 309 0.26 11.69 4.94
C ALA A 309 1.27 12.14 3.87
N PRO A 310 2.28 11.32 3.46
CA PRO A 310 3.21 11.71 2.39
C PRO A 310 2.53 12.14 1.08
N ALA A 311 1.42 11.54 0.64
CA ALA A 311 0.73 12.01 -0.56
C ALA A 311 -0.05 13.32 -0.36
N MET A 312 -0.41 13.67 0.88
CA MET A 312 -1.04 14.95 1.16
C MET A 312 0.02 16.06 1.26
N VAL A 313 1.15 15.78 1.91
CA VAL A 313 2.11 16.82 2.31
C VAL A 313 3.31 16.99 1.37
N CYS A 314 3.74 15.94 0.68
CA CYS A 314 4.92 15.97 -0.17
C CYS A 314 4.55 16.24 -1.64
N ARG A 315 4.77 17.48 -2.10
CA ARG A 315 4.46 17.91 -3.49
C ARG A 315 5.18 17.10 -4.57
N HIS A 316 6.31 16.48 -4.26
CA HIS A 316 7.06 15.61 -5.19
C HIS A 316 6.50 14.19 -5.28
N ILE A 317 5.68 13.76 -4.31
CA ILE A 317 4.98 12.47 -4.31
C ILE A 317 3.65 12.63 -5.04
N TYR A 318 2.81 13.56 -4.55
CA TYR A 318 1.53 13.85 -5.17
C TYR A 318 1.21 15.34 -5.06
N TYR A 319 1.35 16.03 -6.18
CA TYR A 319 1.20 17.47 -6.23
C TYR A 319 -0.21 17.92 -5.78
N PRO A 320 -1.32 17.33 -6.27
CA PRO A 320 -2.68 17.76 -5.89
C PRO A 320 -3.09 17.52 -4.44
N GLY A 321 -2.35 16.70 -3.68
CA GLY A 321 -2.79 16.24 -2.35
C GLY A 321 -2.84 17.33 -1.28
N ALA A 322 -2.02 18.38 -1.40
CA ALA A 322 -1.85 19.40 -0.35
C ALA A 322 -3.12 20.19 -0.02
N LYS A 323 -4.03 20.34 -0.99
CA LYS A 323 -5.32 21.02 -0.80
C LYS A 323 -6.22 20.35 0.26
N HIS A 324 -5.96 19.10 0.59
CA HIS A 324 -6.78 18.34 1.55
C HIS A 324 -6.30 18.47 3.00
N LEU A 325 -5.07 18.96 3.22
CA LEU A 325 -4.44 18.89 4.54
C LEU A 325 -5.16 19.71 5.60
N LEU A 326 -5.30 21.02 5.37
CA LEU A 326 -5.91 21.93 6.35
C LEU A 326 -7.38 21.56 6.64
N PRO A 327 -8.25 21.27 5.65
CA PRO A 327 -9.62 20.83 5.92
C PRO A 327 -9.70 19.58 6.79
N ILE A 328 -8.80 18.60 6.59
CA ILE A 328 -8.74 17.41 7.45
C ILE A 328 -8.29 17.79 8.87
N MET A 329 -7.28 18.66 8.99
CA MET A 329 -6.79 19.11 10.29
C MET A 329 -7.86 19.88 11.07
N GLU A 330 -8.71 20.67 10.40
CA GLU A 330 -9.86 21.36 11.02
C GLU A 330 -10.92 20.38 11.53
N LEU A 331 -11.29 19.39 10.72
CA LEU A 331 -12.26 18.35 11.11
C LEU A 331 -11.75 17.50 12.28
N LEU A 332 -10.44 17.39 12.45
CA LEU A 332 -9.81 16.66 13.54
C LEU A 332 -9.68 17.47 14.83
N LEU A 333 -9.80 18.80 14.80
CA LEU A 333 -9.68 19.63 16.01
C LEU A 333 -10.60 19.19 17.17
N PRO A 334 -11.89 18.84 16.94
CA PRO A 334 -12.75 18.34 18.02
C PRO A 334 -12.22 17.07 18.68
N GLY A 335 -11.59 16.19 17.89
CA GLY A 335 -11.10 14.86 18.29
C GLY A 335 -9.70 14.83 18.90
N ILE A 336 -9.16 15.96 19.37
CA ILE A 336 -7.83 16.04 20.03
C ILE A 336 -7.79 15.30 21.39
N ASP A 337 -8.94 14.89 21.92
CA ASP A 337 -9.04 13.93 23.02
C ASP A 337 -8.57 12.52 22.65
N LEU A 338 -8.59 12.16 21.35
CA LEU A 338 -8.13 10.87 20.85
C LEU A 338 -6.63 10.87 20.57
N PHE A 339 -5.91 9.90 21.13
CA PHE A 339 -4.48 9.63 20.84
C PHE A 339 -4.17 9.52 19.33
N CYS A 340 -5.13 9.05 18.53
CA CYS A 340 -4.93 8.88 17.09
C CYS A 340 -4.86 10.22 16.34
N THR A 341 -5.62 11.22 16.79
CA THR A 341 -5.64 12.56 16.18
C THR A 341 -4.31 13.27 16.37
N THR A 342 -3.76 13.21 17.59
CA THR A 342 -2.45 13.79 17.89
C THR A 342 -1.33 13.07 17.15
N ALA A 343 -1.40 11.73 17.04
CA ALA A 343 -0.46 10.95 16.22
C ALA A 343 -0.49 11.37 14.74
N PHE A 344 -1.66 11.64 14.16
CA PHE A 344 -1.77 12.18 12.80
C PHE A 344 -1.07 13.54 12.65
N ILE A 345 -1.34 14.47 13.58
CA ILE A 345 -0.72 15.81 13.56
C ILE A 345 0.81 15.70 13.68
N VAL A 346 1.31 14.82 14.55
CA VAL A 346 2.75 14.53 14.68
C VAL A 346 3.32 14.02 13.36
N GLU A 347 2.69 13.04 12.70
CA GLU A 347 3.16 12.54 11.40
C GLU A 347 3.21 13.64 10.34
N VAL A 348 2.17 14.47 10.22
CA VAL A 348 2.14 15.63 9.30
C VAL A 348 3.27 16.61 9.59
N SER A 349 3.51 16.91 10.88
CA SER A 349 4.55 17.87 11.31
C SER A 349 5.98 17.45 10.96
N GLN A 350 6.21 16.16 10.65
CA GLN A 350 7.51 15.68 10.18
C GLN A 350 7.83 16.12 8.75
N TYR A 351 6.80 16.46 7.95
CA TYR A 351 6.96 16.79 6.53
C TYR A 351 6.65 18.26 6.21
N VAL A 352 5.88 18.95 7.05
CA VAL A 352 5.38 20.31 6.79
C VAL A 352 5.92 21.30 7.83
N LYS A 353 6.28 22.50 7.36
CA LYS A 353 6.49 23.66 8.23
C LYS A 353 5.19 24.47 8.26
N PHE A 354 4.64 24.68 9.45
CA PHE A 354 3.48 25.53 9.63
C PHE A 354 3.91 27.00 9.61
N GLY A 355 3.42 27.74 8.64
CA GLY A 355 3.70 29.16 8.48
C GLY A 355 2.89 29.74 7.32
N GLU A 356 2.67 31.04 7.37
CA GLU A 356 2.06 31.79 6.28
C GLU A 356 3.02 31.83 5.09
N LEU A 357 2.52 31.48 3.92
CA LEU A 357 3.25 31.59 2.66
C LEU A 357 2.91 32.96 2.08
N THR A 358 3.93 33.78 1.85
CA THR A 358 3.75 35.04 1.11
C THR A 358 3.77 34.74 -0.38
N ASN A 359 2.93 35.42 -1.17
CA ASN A 359 3.04 35.34 -2.62
C ASN A 359 4.46 35.81 -3.02
N PRO A 360 5.13 35.12 -3.95
CA PRO A 360 6.37 35.64 -4.54
C PRO A 360 6.14 36.97 -5.30
N GLU A 361 4.90 37.32 -5.62
CA GLU A 361 4.55 38.64 -6.18
C GLU A 361 4.36 39.73 -5.10
N ASP A 362 4.05 39.36 -3.85
CA ASP A 362 3.99 40.29 -2.71
C ASP A 362 5.38 40.58 -2.12
N SER A 363 6.40 39.77 -2.45
CA SER A 363 7.78 40.24 -2.46
C SER A 363 8.00 41.20 -3.63
N THR A 364 7.29 42.31 -3.60
CA THR A 364 7.48 43.40 -4.54
C THR A 364 8.96 43.77 -4.55
N ASN A 365 9.56 43.71 -5.74
CA ASN A 365 10.71 44.53 -6.07
C ASN A 365 10.31 45.96 -5.70
N VAL A 366 10.80 46.44 -4.55
CA VAL A 366 10.74 47.85 -4.22
C VAL A 366 11.70 48.53 -5.19
N ASP A 367 11.21 48.88 -6.37
CA ASP A 367 11.90 49.82 -7.23
C ASP A 367 11.66 51.20 -6.62
N ILE A 368 12.68 51.68 -5.90
CA ILE A 368 12.66 52.86 -5.03
C ILE A 368 12.33 54.17 -5.82
N ASP A 369 12.18 54.12 -7.14
CA ASP A 369 12.13 55.31 -8.00
C ASP A 369 10.75 55.66 -8.60
N THR A 370 9.71 54.80 -8.54
CA THR A 370 8.45 55.08 -9.28
C THR A 370 7.11 54.90 -8.58
N GLY A 371 7.04 54.37 -7.36
CA GLY A 371 5.87 54.54 -6.47
C GLY A 371 4.47 54.20 -7.01
N LEU A 372 4.33 53.28 -7.98
CA LEU A 372 3.02 52.88 -8.53
C LEU A 372 2.77 51.38 -8.32
N THR A 373 1.68 51.06 -7.62
CA THR A 373 1.18 49.70 -7.40
C THR A 373 0.44 49.20 -8.63
N GLY A 374 0.79 47.99 -9.10
CA GLY A 374 0.06 47.31 -10.18
C GLY A 374 -1.39 46.96 -9.78
N PRO A 375 -2.26 46.64 -10.76
CA PRO A 375 -3.65 46.32 -10.48
C PRO A 375 -3.77 45.01 -9.69
N PRO A 376 -4.68 44.91 -8.70
CA PRO A 376 -4.85 43.69 -7.92
C PRO A 376 -5.40 42.56 -8.80
N LEU A 377 -4.81 41.37 -8.66
CA LEU A 377 -5.38 40.13 -9.19
C LEU A 377 -6.74 39.83 -8.53
N PRO A 378 -7.65 39.14 -9.23
CA PRO A 378 -8.99 38.85 -8.71
C PRO A 378 -8.89 37.98 -7.45
N THR A 379 -9.40 38.50 -6.34
CA THR A 379 -9.57 37.78 -5.09
C THR A 379 -10.55 36.63 -5.30
N VAL A 380 -10.06 35.40 -5.36
CA VAL A 380 -10.91 34.21 -5.33
C VAL A 380 -11.39 34.05 -3.89
N GLU A 381 -12.57 34.58 -3.57
CA GLU A 381 -13.23 34.33 -2.28
C GLU A 381 -13.54 32.83 -2.15
N PHE A 382 -12.67 32.10 -1.44
CA PHE A 382 -12.93 30.71 -1.09
C PHE A 382 -13.49 30.63 0.33
N ARG A 383 -14.80 30.37 0.43
CA ARG A 383 -15.36 29.74 1.62
C ARG A 383 -15.09 28.24 1.52
N LEU A 384 -14.54 27.67 2.59
CA LEU A 384 -14.50 26.22 2.81
C LEU A 384 -15.84 25.60 2.36
N PRO A 385 -15.83 24.62 1.42
CA PRO A 385 -17.04 24.00 0.95
C PRO A 385 -17.73 23.35 2.13
N SER A 386 -18.99 23.69 2.37
CA SER A 386 -19.76 23.13 3.49
C SER A 386 -20.00 21.61 3.39
N LYS A 387 -19.55 20.99 2.28
CA LYS A 387 -19.48 19.55 2.05
C LYS A 387 -18.22 19.23 1.26
N MET A 388 -17.42 18.32 1.78
CA MET A 388 -16.17 17.86 1.14
C MET A 388 -16.52 17.06 -0.11
N SER A 389 -16.39 17.66 -1.30
CA SER A 389 -16.38 16.90 -2.55
C SER A 389 -14.94 16.46 -2.83
N PHE A 390 -14.57 15.31 -2.31
CA PHE A 390 -13.28 14.68 -2.59
C PHE A 390 -13.16 14.10 -4.01
N GLY A 391 -14.23 14.17 -4.80
CA GLY A 391 -14.31 13.63 -6.15
C GLY A 391 -14.20 14.66 -7.28
N ASP A 392 -14.11 15.96 -6.97
CA ASP A 392 -13.95 17.02 -7.97
C ASP A 392 -12.45 17.37 -8.09
N ASP A 393 -11.68 16.45 -8.67
CA ASP A 393 -10.41 16.79 -9.28
C ASP A 393 -10.71 17.54 -10.58
N ALA A 394 -11.19 18.78 -10.46
CA ALA A 394 -11.00 19.73 -11.53
C ALA A 394 -9.49 19.76 -11.81
N ASP A 395 -9.10 19.63 -13.08
CA ASP A 395 -7.71 19.70 -13.53
C ASP A 395 -7.18 21.13 -13.30
N TYR A 396 -6.92 21.47 -12.05
CA TYR A 396 -6.27 22.72 -11.69
C TYR A 396 -4.84 22.69 -12.22
N SER A 397 -4.46 23.75 -12.91
CA SER A 397 -3.07 24.02 -13.24
C SER A 397 -2.21 24.08 -11.99
N LYS A 398 -0.88 23.92 -12.15
CA LYS A 398 0.04 23.98 -11.01
C LYS A 398 -0.04 25.32 -10.28
N ASP A 399 -0.15 26.40 -11.04
CA ASP A 399 -0.21 27.76 -10.52
C ASP A 399 -1.50 28.02 -9.71
N GLU A 400 -2.65 27.50 -10.17
CA GLU A 400 -3.90 27.57 -9.42
C GLU A 400 -3.81 26.79 -8.10
N GLN A 401 -3.17 25.63 -8.10
CA GLN A 401 -2.96 24.84 -6.89
C GLN A 401 -2.00 25.52 -5.90
N ASP A 402 -0.95 26.18 -6.38
CA ASP A 402 -0.04 26.95 -5.53
C ASP A 402 -0.76 28.17 -4.93
N THR A 403 -1.55 28.90 -5.72
CA THR A 403 -2.36 30.04 -5.26
C THR A 403 -3.37 29.61 -4.19
N LEU A 404 -4.01 28.46 -4.40
CA LEU A 404 -4.92 27.87 -3.42
C LEU A 404 -4.21 27.60 -2.09
N LEU A 405 -3.01 27.02 -2.11
CA LEU A 405 -2.25 26.74 -0.89
C LEU A 405 -1.80 28.00 -0.16
N ILE A 406 -1.43 29.05 -0.89
CA ILE A 406 -1.08 30.34 -0.31
C ILE A 406 -2.28 30.92 0.44
N THR A 407 -3.45 30.93 -0.19
CA THR A 407 -4.70 31.37 0.44
C THR A 407 -5.04 30.52 1.68
N MET A 408 -4.87 29.20 1.61
CA MET A 408 -5.08 28.31 2.76
C MET A 408 -4.06 28.55 3.89
N SER A 409 -2.85 29.03 3.57
CA SER A 409 -1.81 29.26 4.57
C SER A 409 -2.14 30.40 5.54
N GLU A 410 -2.97 31.35 5.11
CA GLU A 410 -3.47 32.46 5.96
C GLU A 410 -4.26 31.93 7.17
N GLN A 411 -4.96 30.80 7.01
CA GLN A 411 -5.79 30.19 8.05
C GLN A 411 -4.99 29.33 9.04
N ILE A 412 -3.71 29.05 8.76
CA ILE A 412 -2.89 28.19 9.61
C ILE A 412 -2.70 28.80 11.00
N ALA A 413 -2.54 30.12 11.10
CA ALA A 413 -2.39 30.80 12.40
C ALA A 413 -3.62 30.61 13.30
N ASP A 414 -4.82 30.77 12.72
CA ASP A 414 -6.08 30.55 13.42
C ASP A 414 -6.26 29.09 13.84
N TRP A 415 -5.90 28.16 12.94
CA TRP A 415 -5.92 26.74 13.24
C TRP A 415 -4.97 26.39 14.39
N VAL A 416 -3.74 26.90 14.39
CA VAL A 416 -2.76 26.68 15.48
C VAL A 416 -3.30 27.24 16.80
N ALA A 417 -3.90 28.44 16.79
CA ALA A 417 -4.50 29.02 17.98
C ALA A 417 -5.67 28.16 18.49
N ALA A 418 -6.51 27.61 17.60
CA ALA A 418 -7.60 26.70 17.96
C ALA A 418 -7.07 25.38 18.53
N PHE A 419 -6.04 24.81 17.92
CA PHE A 419 -5.34 23.62 18.39
C PHE A 419 -4.82 23.82 19.82
N LEU A 420 -4.08 24.91 20.08
CA LEU A 420 -3.54 25.21 21.41
C LEU A 420 -4.64 25.40 22.46
N ARG A 421 -5.73 26.12 22.13
CA ARG A 421 -6.90 26.25 23.02
C ARG A 421 -7.49 24.89 23.38
N ARG A 422 -7.60 23.99 22.41
CA ARG A 422 -8.13 22.63 22.64
C ARG A 422 -7.19 21.79 23.50
N VAL A 423 -5.88 21.90 23.29
CA VAL A 423 -4.88 21.22 24.13
C VAL A 423 -4.91 21.73 25.56
N ILE A 424 -4.97 23.05 25.78
CA ILE A 424 -5.11 23.64 27.13
C ILE A 424 -6.37 23.12 27.81
N LEU A 425 -7.50 23.16 27.10
CA LEU A 425 -8.78 22.66 27.64
C LEU A 425 -8.71 21.16 27.94
N LEU A 426 -7.96 20.36 27.16
CA LEU A 426 -7.74 18.96 27.48
C LEU A 426 -6.96 18.81 28.80
N PHE A 427 -5.87 19.57 28.99
CA PHE A 427 -5.11 19.57 30.24
C PHE A 427 -5.93 20.02 31.45
N GLU A 428 -6.78 21.04 31.29
CA GLU A 428 -7.69 21.51 32.35
C GLU A 428 -8.74 20.46 32.74
N ASN A 429 -9.11 19.58 31.81
CA ASN A 429 -10.09 18.51 32.04
C ASN A 429 -9.46 17.16 32.40
N LEU A 430 -8.12 17.08 32.54
CA LEU A 430 -7.50 15.86 33.04
C LEU A 430 -7.93 15.64 34.50
N PRO A 431 -8.25 14.39 34.90
CA PRO A 431 -8.56 14.10 36.29
C PRO A 431 -7.36 14.46 37.16
N GLU A 432 -7.60 15.15 38.28
CA GLU A 432 -6.54 15.47 39.24
C GLU A 432 -5.79 14.19 39.61
N GLU A 433 -4.45 14.23 39.51
CA GLU A 433 -3.61 13.12 39.95
C GLU A 433 -3.91 12.84 41.43
N GLY A 434 -4.47 11.65 41.70
CA GLY A 434 -4.70 11.23 43.08
C GLY A 434 -3.39 11.24 43.87
N ALA A 435 -3.46 11.36 45.20
CA ALA A 435 -2.33 11.54 46.12
C ALA A 435 -1.17 10.49 46.01
N ASN A 436 -1.32 9.46 45.18
CA ASN A 436 -0.32 8.44 44.89
C ASN A 436 0.29 8.52 43.46
N GLY A 437 0.06 9.59 42.70
CA GLY A 437 0.62 9.75 41.35
C GLY A 437 0.06 8.77 40.31
N ALA A 438 -1.07 8.13 40.61
CA ALA A 438 -1.81 7.32 39.64
C ALA A 438 -2.99 8.13 39.13
N ALA A 439 -2.91 8.57 37.87
CA ALA A 439 -4.03 9.20 37.17
C ALA A 439 -5.18 8.20 37.08
N GLY A 440 -6.25 8.45 37.83
CA GLY A 440 -7.46 7.64 37.88
C GLY A 440 -8.33 7.91 36.66
N GLY A 441 -7.98 7.31 35.53
CA GLY A 441 -8.91 7.08 34.42
C GLY A 441 -8.94 5.58 34.17
N GLN A 442 -10.11 4.96 34.15
CA GLN A 442 -10.23 3.61 33.62
C GLN A 442 -9.68 3.64 32.18
N THR A 443 -8.53 3.00 31.96
CA THR A 443 -8.20 2.50 30.63
C THR A 443 -9.28 1.47 30.32
N GLU A 444 -10.37 1.90 29.69
CA GLU A 444 -11.27 0.98 28.99
C GLU A 444 -10.42 0.30 27.93
N GLY A 445 -9.90 -0.87 28.28
CA GLY A 445 -9.58 -1.86 27.27
C GLY A 445 -10.89 -2.34 26.70
N ILE A 446 -11.14 -2.04 25.43
CA ILE A 446 -11.81 -2.87 24.41
C ILE A 446 -11.38 -2.35 23.05
#